data_AF-A0A937VTG2-F1
#
_entry.id   AF-A0A937VTG2-F1
#
_cell.length_a   1.000
_cell.length_b   1.000
_cell.length_c   1.000
_cell.angle_alpha   90.00
_cell.angle_beta   90.00
_cell.angle_gamma   90.00
#
_symmetry.space_group_name_H-M   'P 1'
#
loop_
_entity.id
_entity.type
_entity.pdbx_description
1 polymer ?
#
loop_
_entity_poly.entity_id
_entity_poly.type
_entity_poly.pdbx_seq_one_letter_code
_entity_poly.pdbx_strand_id
1 'polypeptide(L)'
;MKIKVKNEQVRKNIELFKLILRKVHQNLDKGSTNDGIVVKGMFNKENGEVQFTDINSKPQDTTFWIPVEFRFQTTNSLTNVPKCEVVSPDGVDIINECSLLAQEIIKQTKKNLLIILQILPKTTTLNDLCLEISKIRVDLADNSCRTLDVIYETWHQISRLESEDILCKYPPGTYLFRKDEYAALLENQLSLAHKIDIKCVTLSYANLVSTVCEIVLVKVPNGWLVYNDDPRLLEPTYPDIETFLDNMKGVLKKPLLVK
;
A
#
# COMPACT_ATOMS: atom_id res chain seq x y z
N MET A 1 -8.32 -15.63 1.46
CA MET A 1 -8.14 -14.17 1.56
C MET A 1 -6.84 -13.78 0.87
N LYS A 2 -6.81 -12.66 0.15
CA LYS A 2 -5.65 -12.23 -0.66
C LYS A 2 -5.28 -10.79 -0.31
N ILE A 3 -4.00 -10.54 -0.11
CA ILE A 3 -3.44 -9.21 0.17
C ILE A 3 -2.40 -8.91 -0.88
N LYS A 4 -2.43 -7.68 -1.40
CA LYS A 4 -1.46 -7.20 -2.38
C LYS A 4 -0.45 -6.31 -1.68
N VAL A 5 0.82 -6.54 -1.94
CA VAL A 5 1.92 -5.76 -1.35
C VAL A 5 2.79 -5.17 -2.44
N LYS A 6 3.14 -3.89 -2.29
CA LYS A 6 3.78 -3.08 -3.34
C LYS A 6 5.29 -3.30 -3.44
N ASN A 7 5.94 -3.57 -2.31
CA ASN A 7 7.39 -3.73 -2.24
C ASN A 7 7.74 -5.22 -2.17
N GLU A 8 8.64 -5.66 -3.05
CA GLU A 8 9.05 -7.07 -3.12
C GLU A 8 9.71 -7.55 -1.83
N GLN A 9 10.51 -6.69 -1.18
CA GLN A 9 11.11 -6.99 0.10
C GLN A 9 10.06 -7.08 1.22
N VAL A 10 9.06 -6.19 1.22
CA VAL A 10 7.91 -6.27 2.14
C VAL A 10 7.15 -7.58 1.93
N ARG A 11 6.93 -7.99 0.66
CA ARG A 11 6.33 -9.30 0.35
C ARG A 11 7.14 -10.45 0.90
N LYS A 12 8.46 -10.46 0.63
CA LYS A 12 9.38 -11.49 1.11
C LYS A 12 9.33 -11.58 2.63
N ASN A 13 9.37 -10.45 3.32
CA ASN A 13 9.27 -10.38 4.78
C ASN A 13 7.93 -10.95 5.30
N ILE A 14 6.80 -10.64 4.66
CA ILE A 14 5.47 -11.15 5.05
C ILE A 14 5.32 -12.65 4.74
N GLU A 15 5.78 -13.12 3.58
CA GLU A 15 5.75 -14.56 3.25
C GLU A 15 6.64 -15.37 4.19
N LEU A 16 7.80 -14.82 4.53
CA LEU A 16 8.70 -15.42 5.51
C LEU A 16 8.04 -15.45 6.90
N PHE A 17 7.35 -14.38 7.28
CA PHE A 17 6.56 -14.32 8.49
C PHE A 17 5.45 -15.40 8.54
N LYS A 18 4.71 -15.59 7.43
CA LYS A 18 3.70 -16.65 7.33
C LYS A 18 4.29 -18.04 7.46
N LEU A 19 5.47 -18.27 6.86
CA LEU A 19 6.18 -19.55 6.97
C LEU A 19 6.54 -19.86 8.42
N ILE A 20 6.88 -18.84 9.20
CA ILE A 20 7.21 -19.00 10.62
C ILE A 20 5.97 -19.29 11.44
N LEU A 21 4.86 -18.58 11.22
CA LEU A 21 3.62 -18.90 11.92
C LEU A 21 3.16 -20.34 11.64
N ARG A 22 3.43 -20.88 10.43
CA ARG A 22 3.22 -22.31 10.14
C ARG A 22 4.12 -23.20 10.98
N LYS A 23 5.43 -22.88 11.09
CA LYS A 23 6.38 -23.65 11.91
C LYS A 23 6.01 -23.58 13.40
N VAL A 24 5.64 -22.40 13.89
CA VAL A 24 5.19 -22.20 15.27
C VAL A 24 3.92 -23.02 15.52
N HIS A 25 2.91 -22.94 14.64
CA HIS A 25 1.70 -23.77 14.71
C HIS A 25 1.99 -25.28 14.80
N GLN A 26 2.96 -25.77 14.03
CA GLN A 26 3.36 -27.18 14.05
C GLN A 26 4.04 -27.61 15.35
N ASN A 27 4.65 -26.66 16.07
CA ASN A 27 5.39 -26.90 17.32
C ASN A 27 4.63 -26.47 18.58
N LEU A 28 3.46 -25.83 18.45
CA LEU A 28 2.60 -25.51 19.58
C LEU A 28 1.89 -26.79 20.05
N ASP A 29 2.16 -27.20 21.29
CA ASP A 29 1.35 -28.22 21.95
C ASP A 29 -0.13 -27.77 21.99
N LYS A 30 -1.07 -28.70 21.84
CA LYS A 30 -2.53 -28.47 21.80
C LYS A 30 -3.15 -27.86 23.08
N GLY A 31 -2.35 -27.23 23.93
CA GLY A 31 -2.77 -26.58 25.17
C GLY A 31 -1.95 -25.33 25.56
N SER A 32 -1.13 -24.75 24.66
CA SER A 32 -0.35 -23.55 24.98
C SER A 32 -1.25 -22.32 25.21
N THR A 33 -1.02 -21.65 26.33
CA THR A 33 -1.77 -20.50 26.84
C THR A 33 -1.62 -19.23 26.00
N ASN A 34 -2.54 -18.29 26.21
CA ASN A 34 -2.78 -17.01 25.50
C ASN A 34 -1.63 -15.98 25.55
N ASP A 35 -0.37 -16.38 25.79
CA ASP A 35 0.71 -15.47 26.17
C ASP A 35 1.49 -14.86 24.99
N GLY A 36 1.06 -15.16 23.76
CA GLY A 36 1.65 -14.58 22.55
C GLY A 36 2.85 -15.36 22.00
N ILE A 37 3.33 -14.93 20.84
CA ILE A 37 4.44 -15.56 20.09
C ILE A 37 5.57 -14.57 20.01
N VAL A 38 6.77 -15.00 20.40
CA VAL A 38 8.01 -14.24 20.14
C VAL A 38 8.83 -15.01 19.13
N VAL A 39 9.13 -14.37 18.00
CA VAL A 39 9.99 -14.91 16.95
C VAL A 39 11.25 -14.07 16.85
N LYS A 40 12.41 -14.72 16.96
CA LYS A 40 13.71 -14.06 16.81
C LYS A 40 14.17 -14.05 15.36
N GLY A 41 14.84 -12.98 14.95
CA GLY A 41 15.44 -12.85 13.64
C GLY A 41 16.50 -11.77 13.59
N MET A 42 16.97 -11.50 12.39
CA MET A 42 17.93 -10.47 12.03
C MET A 42 17.28 -9.57 10.98
N PHE A 43 17.51 -8.26 11.09
CA PHE A 43 17.04 -7.24 10.17
C PHE A 43 18.22 -6.51 9.56
N ASN A 44 18.23 -6.37 8.24
CA ASN A 44 19.27 -5.69 7.51
C ASN A 44 19.04 -4.16 7.52
N LYS A 45 20.00 -3.42 8.06
CA LYS A 45 19.95 -1.96 8.24
C LYS A 45 19.90 -1.18 6.93
N GLU A 46 20.32 -1.76 5.81
CA GLU A 46 20.41 -1.05 4.53
C GLU A 46 19.20 -1.30 3.63
N ASN A 47 18.78 -2.56 3.51
CA ASN A 47 17.78 -2.98 2.52
C ASN A 47 16.45 -3.45 3.15
N GLY A 48 16.35 -3.50 4.48
CA GLY A 48 15.15 -3.88 5.20
C GLY A 48 14.77 -5.37 5.10
N GLU A 49 15.69 -6.22 4.67
CA GLU A 49 15.52 -7.67 4.65
C GLU A 49 15.43 -8.24 6.06
N VAL A 50 14.53 -9.21 6.25
CA VAL A 50 14.43 -9.97 7.50
C VAL A 50 14.88 -11.39 7.24
N GLN A 51 15.75 -11.90 8.11
CA GLN A 51 16.13 -13.31 8.13
C GLN A 51 15.84 -13.86 9.51
N PHE A 52 15.09 -14.95 9.58
CA PHE A 52 14.76 -15.54 10.87
C PHE A 52 15.77 -16.61 11.20
N THR A 53 16.23 -16.57 12.44
CA THR A 53 17.14 -17.56 12.94
C THR A 53 16.30 -18.80 13.30
N ASP A 54 16.57 -19.95 12.67
CA ASP A 54 16.47 -21.17 13.46
C ASP A 54 17.41 -20.95 14.65
N ILE A 55 17.04 -21.39 15.84
CA ILE A 55 17.81 -21.21 17.09
C ILE A 55 19.31 -21.64 16.93
N ASN A 56 19.66 -22.30 15.83
CA ASN A 56 20.98 -22.83 15.47
C ASN A 56 21.65 -22.20 14.22
N SER A 57 21.15 -21.10 13.64
CA SER A 57 21.80 -20.49 12.46
C SER A 57 23.06 -19.70 12.85
N LYS A 58 24.12 -19.84 12.04
CA LYS A 58 25.43 -19.17 12.24
C LYS A 58 25.26 -17.65 12.39
N PRO A 59 26.10 -16.98 13.22
CA PRO A 59 26.06 -15.54 13.36
C PRO A 59 26.29 -14.86 12.01
N GLN A 60 25.35 -13.98 11.65
CA GLN A 60 25.46 -13.12 10.47
C GLN A 60 26.31 -11.90 10.80
N ASP A 61 26.91 -11.31 9.78
CA ASP A 61 27.70 -10.09 9.90
C ASP A 61 26.89 -8.98 10.59
N THR A 62 27.26 -8.64 11.83
CA THR A 62 26.57 -7.65 12.65
C THR A 62 26.76 -6.22 12.13
N THR A 63 27.62 -6.01 11.12
CA THR A 63 27.81 -4.71 10.45
C THR A 63 26.51 -4.25 9.79
N PHE A 64 25.85 -5.14 9.07
CA PHE A 64 24.64 -4.84 8.30
C PHE A 64 23.37 -5.40 8.96
N TRP A 65 23.51 -6.36 9.87
CA TRP A 65 22.39 -7.07 10.46
C TRP A 65 22.24 -6.79 11.95
N ILE A 66 21.03 -6.43 12.37
CA ILE A 66 20.67 -6.26 13.78
C ILE A 66 19.67 -7.32 14.22
N PRO A 67 19.80 -7.82 15.46
CA PRO A 67 18.83 -8.74 16.00
C PRO A 67 17.50 -8.03 16.23
N VAL A 68 16.41 -8.73 15.92
CA VAL A 68 15.04 -8.26 16.07
C VAL A 68 14.15 -9.37 16.62
N GLU A 69 13.14 -8.99 17.40
CA GLU A 69 12.11 -9.87 17.90
C GLU A 69 10.75 -9.40 17.38
N PHE A 70 10.03 -10.31 16.72
CA PHE A 70 8.64 -10.12 16.32
C PHE A 70 7.75 -10.68 17.43
N ARG A 71 7.01 -9.81 18.11
CA ARG A 71 6.14 -10.17 19.23
C ARG A 71 4.68 -10.06 18.80
N PHE A 72 3.94 -11.15 18.96
CA PHE A 72 2.52 -11.24 18.67
C PHE A 72 1.75 -11.51 19.93
N GLN A 73 0.72 -10.72 20.21
CA GLN A 73 -0.12 -10.94 21.38
C GLN A 73 -1.59 -11.01 20.96
N THR A 74 -2.26 -12.05 21.43
CA THR A 74 -3.72 -12.18 21.40
C THR A 74 -4.27 -11.54 22.67
N THR A 75 -5.08 -10.49 22.54
CA THR A 75 -5.73 -9.87 23.71
C THR A 75 -7.01 -10.63 24.06
N ASN A 76 -7.29 -10.84 25.36
CA ASN A 76 -8.51 -11.51 25.83
C ASN A 76 -9.74 -10.58 25.96
N SER A 77 -9.79 -9.44 25.24
CA SER A 77 -10.86 -8.44 25.43
C SER A 77 -11.71 -8.18 24.18
N LEU A 78 -12.98 -7.83 24.40
CA LEU A 78 -14.03 -7.65 23.37
C LEU A 78 -13.68 -6.69 22.22
N THR A 79 -12.63 -5.88 22.32
CA THR A 79 -12.17 -4.91 21.31
C THR A 79 -11.13 -5.47 20.32
N ASN A 80 -10.58 -6.66 20.58
CA ASN A 80 -9.73 -7.53 19.73
C ASN A 80 -9.08 -6.95 18.47
N VAL A 81 -7.93 -6.30 18.63
CA VAL A 81 -6.94 -6.16 17.54
C VAL A 81 -5.65 -6.85 17.99
N PRO A 82 -5.23 -7.94 17.32
CA PRO A 82 -3.95 -8.58 17.62
C PRO A 82 -2.81 -7.59 17.46
N LYS A 83 -1.89 -7.54 18.42
CA LYS A 83 -0.73 -6.65 18.35
C LYS A 83 0.45 -7.36 17.70
N CYS A 84 1.12 -6.65 16.79
CA CYS A 84 2.39 -7.06 16.19
C CYS A 84 3.43 -5.97 16.47
N GLU A 85 4.45 -6.32 17.23
CA GLU A 85 5.57 -5.43 17.52
C GLU A 85 6.86 -6.02 16.93
N VAL A 86 7.74 -5.15 16.45
CA VAL A 86 9.11 -5.53 16.07
C VAL A 86 10.04 -4.65 16.89
N VAL A 87 10.79 -5.27 17.78
CA VAL A 87 11.65 -4.63 18.78
C VAL A 87 13.04 -5.24 18.74
N SER A 88 14.08 -4.49 19.15
CA SER A 88 15.38 -5.13 19.38
C SER A 88 15.32 -5.95 20.68
N PRO A 89 16.15 -6.99 20.84
CA PRO A 89 16.24 -7.75 22.08
C PRO A 89 16.50 -6.86 23.30
N ASP A 90 17.24 -5.77 23.09
CA ASP A 90 17.66 -4.83 24.14
C ASP A 90 16.65 -3.68 24.35
N GLY A 91 15.52 -3.69 23.63
CA GLY A 91 14.47 -2.67 23.74
C GLY A 91 14.79 -1.33 23.08
N VAL A 92 15.92 -1.22 22.38
CA VAL A 92 16.32 -0.05 21.60
C VAL A 92 15.51 0.05 20.31
N ASP A 93 15.09 1.26 19.94
CA ASP A 93 14.37 1.48 18.69
C ASP A 93 15.27 1.23 17.48
N ILE A 94 15.03 0.09 16.82
CA ILE A 94 15.69 -0.39 15.61
C ILE A 94 15.73 0.69 14.51
N ILE A 95 14.73 1.58 14.48
CA ILE A 95 14.55 2.57 13.40
C ILE A 95 15.74 3.52 13.29
N ASN A 96 16.41 3.86 14.40
CA ASN A 96 17.44 4.90 14.43
C ASN A 96 18.78 4.48 13.78
N GLU A 97 19.05 3.18 13.68
CA GLU A 97 20.31 2.67 13.11
C GLU A 97 20.20 2.26 11.64
N CYS A 98 19.03 2.46 11.03
CA CYS A 98 18.72 1.95 9.69
C CYS A 98 18.71 3.06 8.63
N SER A 99 19.02 2.68 7.39
CA SER A 99 18.83 3.54 6.22
C SER A 99 17.35 3.95 6.08
N LEU A 100 17.08 5.09 5.43
CA LEU A 100 15.70 5.52 5.15
C LEU A 100 14.88 4.45 4.40
N LEU A 101 15.53 3.70 3.51
CA LEU A 101 14.91 2.61 2.78
C LEU A 101 14.50 1.46 3.71
N ALA A 102 15.41 1.01 4.58
CA ALA A 102 15.13 -0.05 5.54
C ALA A 102 14.04 0.36 6.54
N GLN A 103 14.07 1.61 7.02
CA GLN A 103 13.02 2.17 7.88
C GLN A 103 11.64 2.12 7.20
N GLU A 104 11.56 2.49 5.92
CA GLU A 104 10.29 2.45 5.19
C GLU A 104 9.81 1.00 4.99
N ILE A 105 10.71 0.08 4.64
CA ILE A 105 10.38 -1.34 4.45
C ILE A 105 9.84 -1.96 5.73
N ILE A 106 10.43 -1.68 6.90
CA ILE A 106 9.93 -2.24 8.17
C ILE A 106 8.61 -1.61 8.59
N LYS A 107 8.40 -0.30 8.37
CA LYS A 107 7.12 0.39 8.60
C LYS A 107 6.01 -0.22 7.74
N GLN A 108 6.27 -0.41 6.45
CA GLN A 108 5.31 -1.04 5.54
C GLN A 108 5.05 -2.50 5.89
N THR A 109 6.08 -3.25 6.29
CA THR A 109 5.93 -4.64 6.77
C THR A 109 5.00 -4.68 7.97
N LYS A 110 5.24 -3.86 9.02
CA LYS A 110 4.37 -3.74 10.21
C LYS A 110 2.93 -3.39 9.83
N LYS A 111 2.74 -2.35 9.00
CA LYS A 111 1.41 -1.91 8.58
C LYS A 111 0.62 -3.02 7.88
N ASN A 112 1.26 -3.74 6.94
CA ASN A 112 0.60 -4.82 6.22
C ASN A 112 0.27 -6.00 7.14
N LEU A 113 1.15 -6.36 8.07
CA LEU A 113 0.88 -7.38 9.10
C LEU A 113 -0.31 -7.00 10.00
N LEU A 114 -0.45 -5.73 10.38
CA LEU A 114 -1.63 -5.28 11.13
C LEU A 114 -2.92 -5.39 10.31
N ILE A 115 -2.88 -5.02 9.02
CA ILE A 115 -4.02 -5.19 8.11
C ILE A 115 -4.41 -6.67 8.03
N ILE A 116 -3.43 -7.57 7.87
CA ILE A 116 -3.64 -9.03 7.89
C ILE A 116 -4.43 -9.42 9.13
N LEU A 117 -4.00 -8.96 10.30
CA LEU A 117 -4.57 -9.33 11.59
C LEU A 117 -6.00 -8.80 11.78
N GLN A 118 -6.34 -7.64 11.20
CA GLN A 118 -7.65 -7.01 11.31
C GLN A 118 -8.73 -7.67 10.43
N ILE A 119 -8.35 -8.25 9.30
CA ILE A 119 -9.29 -8.86 8.34
C ILE A 119 -9.56 -10.34 8.64
N LEU A 120 -8.86 -10.92 9.62
CA LEU A 120 -9.08 -12.30 10.04
C LEU A 120 -10.37 -12.43 10.85
N PRO A 121 -11.10 -13.56 10.72
CA PRO A 121 -12.23 -13.84 11.59
C PRO A 121 -11.78 -13.81 13.06
N LYS A 122 -12.67 -13.45 13.98
CA LYS A 122 -12.37 -13.42 15.42
C LYS A 122 -11.94 -14.83 15.89
N THR A 123 -10.64 -15.08 15.92
CA THR A 123 -10.07 -16.34 16.39
C THR A 123 -9.93 -16.31 17.91
N THR A 124 -10.41 -17.34 18.59
CA THR A 124 -10.34 -17.47 20.05
C THR A 124 -9.05 -18.09 20.54
N THR A 125 -8.27 -18.73 19.67
CA THR A 125 -6.98 -19.34 20.03
C THR A 125 -5.85 -18.82 19.14
N LEU A 126 -4.66 -18.75 19.71
CA LEU A 126 -3.41 -18.44 19.00
C LEU A 126 -3.14 -19.44 17.86
N ASN A 127 -3.55 -20.69 18.06
CA ASN A 127 -3.39 -21.76 17.11
C ASN A 127 -4.23 -21.52 15.84
N ASP A 128 -5.49 -21.11 16.01
CA ASP A 128 -6.38 -20.75 14.92
C ASP A 128 -5.88 -19.49 14.19
N LEU A 129 -5.37 -18.50 14.94
CA LEU A 129 -4.80 -17.28 14.35
C LEU A 129 -3.60 -17.62 13.44
N CYS A 130 -2.67 -18.46 13.89
CA CYS A 130 -1.52 -18.89 13.10
C CYS A 130 -1.97 -19.63 11.83
N LEU A 131 -2.94 -20.54 11.97
CA LEU A 131 -3.47 -21.30 10.86
C LEU A 131 -4.15 -20.39 9.82
N GLU A 132 -4.96 -19.43 10.25
CA GLU A 132 -5.65 -18.52 9.34
C GLU A 132 -4.70 -17.55 8.63
N ILE A 133 -3.71 -16.98 9.32
CA ILE A 133 -2.66 -16.15 8.68
C ILE A 133 -1.92 -16.96 7.61
N SER A 134 -1.64 -18.23 7.90
CA SER A 134 -0.92 -19.10 6.98
C SER A 134 -1.66 -19.37 5.66
N LYS A 135 -3.00 -19.25 5.66
CA LYS A 135 -3.86 -19.48 4.49
C LYS A 135 -3.97 -18.24 3.58
N ILE A 136 -3.51 -17.08 4.03
CA ILE A 136 -3.57 -15.84 3.25
C ILE A 136 -2.63 -15.94 2.05
N ARG A 137 -3.06 -15.50 0.88
CA ARG A 137 -2.18 -15.33 -0.27
C ARG A 137 -1.63 -13.91 -0.27
N VAL A 138 -0.30 -13.76 -0.31
CA VAL A 138 0.35 -12.45 -0.40
C VAL A 138 0.98 -12.37 -1.77
N ASP A 139 0.24 -11.73 -2.67
CA ASP A 139 0.71 -11.59 -4.04
C ASP A 139 1.52 -10.31 -4.13
N LEU A 140 2.63 -10.39 -4.88
CA LEU A 140 3.28 -9.18 -5.34
C LEU A 140 2.23 -8.46 -6.17
N ALA A 141 1.95 -7.20 -5.85
CA ALA A 141 1.21 -6.39 -6.80
C ALA A 141 2.01 -6.46 -8.11
N ASP A 142 1.37 -6.87 -9.22
CA ASP A 142 2.02 -6.82 -10.53
C ASP A 142 2.68 -5.45 -10.67
N ASN A 143 3.92 -5.42 -11.19
CA ASN A 143 4.68 -4.18 -11.38
C ASN A 143 4.00 -3.16 -12.31
N SER A 144 2.78 -3.45 -12.80
CA SER A 144 1.78 -2.47 -13.27
C SER A 144 1.15 -1.64 -12.12
N CYS A 145 1.74 -1.68 -10.92
CA CYS A 145 1.28 -1.02 -9.70
C CYS A 145 2.45 -0.34 -8.96
N ARG A 146 3.43 0.16 -9.73
CA ARG A 146 4.28 1.28 -9.31
C ARG A 146 3.61 2.55 -9.83
N THR A 147 3.98 3.67 -9.23
CA THR A 147 3.16 4.63 -8.48
C THR A 147 2.62 4.28 -7.08
N LEU A 148 3.32 4.85 -6.10
CA LEU A 148 2.76 5.98 -5.36
C LEU A 148 1.60 6.60 -6.15
N ASP A 149 0.36 6.21 -5.86
CA ASP A 149 -0.82 6.54 -6.66
C ASP A 149 -0.78 8.04 -6.93
N VAL A 150 -0.32 8.47 -8.12
CA VAL A 150 0.00 9.88 -8.38
C VAL A 150 -1.25 10.71 -8.16
N ILE A 151 -2.40 10.10 -8.45
CA ILE A 151 -3.72 10.61 -8.12
C ILE A 151 -3.82 10.93 -6.63
N TYR A 152 -3.42 10.02 -5.73
CA TYR A 152 -3.43 10.21 -4.28
C TYR A 152 -2.43 11.28 -3.81
N GLU A 153 -1.20 11.29 -4.31
CA GLU A 153 -0.18 12.28 -3.90
C GLU A 153 -0.49 13.70 -4.36
N THR A 154 -1.26 13.80 -5.44
CA THR A 154 -1.69 15.07 -6.03
C THR A 154 -3.19 15.29 -5.85
N TRP A 155 -3.84 14.55 -4.95
CA TRP A 155 -5.27 14.59 -4.73
C TRP A 155 -5.68 15.85 -3.99
N HIS A 156 -6.41 16.73 -4.65
CA HIS A 156 -6.97 17.92 -4.01
C HIS A 156 -8.48 17.78 -3.94
N GLN A 157 -9.03 17.85 -2.73
CA GLN A 157 -10.47 17.91 -2.50
C GLN A 157 -10.95 19.36 -2.70
N ILE A 158 -10.91 19.81 -3.94
CA ILE A 158 -11.22 21.19 -4.34
C ILE A 158 -12.18 21.22 -5.52
N SER A 159 -12.98 22.28 -5.60
CA SER A 159 -13.85 22.58 -6.73
C SER A 159 -13.04 22.99 -7.97
N ARG A 160 -13.74 23.05 -9.11
CA ARG A 160 -13.19 23.57 -10.36
C ARG A 160 -12.60 24.99 -10.19
N LEU A 161 -13.38 25.91 -9.63
CA LEU A 161 -12.96 27.31 -9.45
C LEU A 161 -11.72 27.43 -8.56
N GLU A 162 -11.66 26.65 -7.48
CA GLU A 162 -10.48 26.61 -6.61
C GLU A 162 -9.26 26.03 -7.32
N SER A 163 -9.44 24.99 -8.15
CA SER A 163 -8.35 24.44 -8.95
C SER A 163 -7.82 25.44 -9.97
N GLU A 164 -8.71 26.24 -10.57
CA GLU A 164 -8.35 27.30 -11.50
C GLU A 164 -7.52 28.39 -10.79
N ASP A 165 -7.99 28.89 -9.64
CA ASP A 165 -7.29 29.93 -8.86
C ASP A 165 -5.93 29.45 -8.34
N ILE A 166 -5.83 28.18 -7.92
CA ILE A 166 -4.56 27.59 -7.49
C ILE A 166 -3.60 27.49 -8.68
N LEU A 167 -4.00 26.83 -9.77
CA LEU A 167 -3.10 26.52 -10.90
C LEU A 167 -2.65 27.78 -11.65
N CYS A 168 -3.45 28.85 -11.67
CA CYS A 168 -3.04 30.15 -12.21
C CYS A 168 -1.81 30.75 -11.51
N LYS A 169 -1.52 30.34 -10.27
CA LYS A 169 -0.38 30.82 -9.47
C LYS A 169 0.89 29.99 -9.69
N TYR A 170 0.83 28.92 -10.47
CA TYR A 170 1.94 28.01 -10.73
C TYR A 170 2.41 28.05 -12.20
N PRO A 171 3.66 27.63 -12.48
CA PRO A 171 4.16 27.60 -13.85
C PRO A 171 3.36 26.66 -14.77
N PRO A 172 3.32 26.94 -16.09
CA PRO A 172 2.77 26.02 -17.07
C PRO A 172 3.32 24.59 -16.93
N GLY A 173 2.43 23.61 -17.13
CA GLY A 173 2.69 22.20 -16.94
C GLY A 173 2.54 21.70 -15.50
N THR A 174 2.19 22.56 -14.55
CA THR A 174 1.78 22.13 -13.21
C THR A 174 0.40 21.49 -13.25
N TYR A 175 0.22 20.35 -12.59
CA TYR A 175 -1.03 19.58 -12.63
C TYR A 175 -1.41 18.99 -11.26
N LEU A 176 -2.70 18.73 -11.08
CA LEU A 176 -3.27 18.04 -9.91
C LEU A 176 -4.45 17.16 -10.30
N PHE A 177 -4.76 16.18 -9.47
CA PHE A 177 -5.98 15.39 -9.60
C PHE A 177 -7.01 15.83 -8.56
N ARG A 178 -8.29 15.80 -8.93
CA ARG A 178 -9.42 16.16 -8.07
C ARG A 178 -10.64 15.32 -8.41
N LYS A 179 -11.61 15.26 -7.50
CA LYS A 179 -12.96 14.75 -7.76
C LYS A 179 -13.98 15.79 -7.35
N ASP A 180 -14.56 16.42 -8.34
CA ASP A 180 -15.68 17.35 -8.16
C ASP A 180 -17.02 16.63 -8.18
N GLU A 181 -18.08 17.40 -7.94
CA GLU A 181 -19.46 16.94 -8.02
C GLU A 181 -19.78 16.34 -9.40
N TYR A 182 -19.23 16.92 -10.47
CA TYR A 182 -19.40 16.40 -11.82
C TYR A 182 -18.81 15.00 -11.98
N ALA A 183 -17.54 14.78 -11.62
CA ALA A 183 -16.90 13.47 -11.69
C ALA A 183 -17.62 12.45 -10.79
N ALA A 184 -18.11 12.86 -9.62
CA ALA A 184 -18.90 11.99 -8.74
C ALA A 184 -20.26 11.59 -9.36
N LEU A 185 -20.97 12.52 -10.01
CA LEU A 185 -22.21 12.23 -10.73
C LEU A 185 -21.97 11.32 -11.93
N LEU A 186 -20.94 11.60 -12.72
CA LEU A 186 -20.55 10.80 -13.87
C LEU A 186 -20.18 9.36 -13.45
N GLU A 187 -19.43 9.21 -12.36
CA GLU A 187 -19.08 7.91 -11.78
C GLU A 187 -20.33 7.07 -11.48
N ASN A 188 -21.33 7.67 -10.84
CA ASN A 188 -22.58 7.00 -10.52
C ASN A 188 -23.35 6.60 -11.79
N GLN A 189 -23.47 7.50 -12.75
CA GLN A 189 -24.21 7.24 -13.99
C GLN A 189 -23.56 6.13 -14.82
N LEU A 190 -22.24 6.17 -15.00
CA LEU A 190 -21.51 5.16 -15.76
C LEU A 190 -21.54 3.81 -15.04
N SER A 191 -21.36 3.78 -13.71
CA SER A 191 -21.41 2.54 -12.94
C SER A 191 -22.78 1.85 -13.05
N LEU A 192 -23.86 2.63 -13.02
CA LEU A 192 -25.23 2.13 -13.21
C LEU A 192 -25.46 1.60 -14.63
N ALA A 193 -25.00 2.33 -15.64
CA ALA A 193 -25.19 1.95 -17.05
C ALA A 193 -24.45 0.66 -17.42
N HIS A 194 -23.21 0.50 -16.94
CA HIS A 194 -22.36 -0.64 -17.30
C HIS A 194 -22.40 -1.80 -16.29
N LYS A 195 -23.03 -1.61 -15.12
CA LYS A 195 -23.12 -2.60 -14.03
C LYS A 195 -21.75 -3.09 -13.55
N ILE A 196 -20.77 -2.19 -13.54
CA ILE A 196 -19.41 -2.43 -13.06
C ILE A 196 -18.98 -1.25 -12.17
N ASP A 197 -18.01 -1.49 -11.27
CA ASP A 197 -17.42 -0.39 -10.47
C ASP A 197 -16.53 0.46 -11.39
N ILE A 198 -16.96 1.69 -11.63
CA ILE A 198 -16.22 2.69 -12.38
C ILE A 198 -15.73 3.75 -11.40
N LYS A 199 -14.53 4.30 -11.64
CA LYS A 199 -14.04 5.48 -10.92
C LYS A 199 -13.77 6.62 -11.88
N CYS A 200 -14.19 7.83 -11.51
CA CYS A 200 -13.92 9.03 -12.30
C CYS A 200 -13.08 10.01 -11.50
N VAL A 201 -12.07 10.59 -12.15
CA VAL A 201 -11.21 11.64 -11.61
C VAL A 201 -11.00 12.72 -12.66
N THR A 202 -10.83 13.96 -12.21
CA THR A 202 -10.51 15.09 -13.09
C THR A 202 -9.05 15.47 -12.88
N LEU A 203 -8.28 15.47 -13.96
CA LEU A 203 -6.95 16.05 -14.04
C LEU A 203 -7.08 17.52 -14.46
N SER A 204 -6.61 18.44 -13.62
CA SER A 204 -6.51 19.86 -13.96
C SER A 204 -5.05 20.26 -14.10
N TYR A 205 -4.72 21.04 -15.13
CA TYR A 205 -3.35 21.50 -15.35
C TYR A 205 -3.28 22.90 -15.99
N ALA A 206 -2.23 23.66 -15.66
CA ALA A 206 -1.94 24.94 -16.29
C ALA A 206 -1.27 24.73 -17.65
N ASN A 207 -1.86 25.23 -18.73
CA ASN A 207 -1.28 25.16 -20.08
C ASN A 207 -0.29 26.32 -20.34
N LEU A 208 0.40 26.31 -21.48
CA LEU A 208 1.41 27.30 -21.89
C LEU A 208 0.90 28.74 -21.94
N VAL A 209 -0.41 28.93 -22.08
CA VAL A 209 -1.07 30.26 -22.11
C VAL A 209 -1.61 30.65 -20.72
N SER A 210 -1.19 29.96 -19.67
CA SER A 210 -1.70 30.11 -18.29
C SER A 210 -3.21 29.91 -18.15
N THR A 211 -3.85 29.28 -19.13
CA THR A 211 -5.22 28.79 -19.04
C THR A 211 -5.22 27.42 -18.38
N VAL A 212 -6.17 27.18 -17.48
CA VAL A 212 -6.34 25.86 -16.87
C VAL A 212 -7.16 24.98 -17.80
N CYS A 213 -6.63 23.79 -18.06
CA CYS A 213 -7.26 22.76 -18.87
C CYS A 213 -7.66 21.58 -17.97
N GLU A 214 -8.71 20.88 -18.38
CA GLU A 214 -9.31 19.79 -17.61
C GLU A 214 -9.49 18.55 -18.47
N ILE A 215 -9.14 17.39 -17.92
CA ILE A 215 -9.32 16.09 -18.55
C ILE A 215 -10.01 15.18 -17.54
N VAL A 216 -11.14 14.61 -17.93
CA VAL A 216 -11.84 13.61 -17.11
C VAL A 216 -11.31 12.24 -17.49
N LEU A 217 -10.88 11.49 -16.47
CA LEU A 217 -10.30 10.16 -16.60
C LEU A 217 -11.21 9.15 -15.92
N VAL A 218 -11.47 8.05 -16.62
CA VAL A 218 -12.38 6.99 -16.19
C VAL A 218 -11.59 5.70 -16.02
N LYS A 219 -11.62 5.13 -14.81
CA LYS A 219 -11.08 3.81 -14.51
C LYS A 219 -12.12 2.75 -14.87
N VAL A 220 -11.74 1.88 -15.79
CA VAL A 220 -12.48 0.67 -16.19
C VAL A 220 -11.63 -0.57 -15.86
N PRO A 221 -12.18 -1.80 -15.91
CA PRO A 221 -11.46 -3.01 -15.52
C PRO A 221 -10.11 -3.20 -16.24
N ASN A 222 -10.03 -2.79 -17.51
CA ASN A 222 -8.86 -2.99 -18.36
C ASN A 222 -7.89 -1.80 -18.41
N GLY A 223 -8.16 -0.69 -17.69
CA GLY A 223 -7.30 0.48 -17.80
C GLY A 223 -7.95 1.80 -17.37
N TRP A 224 -7.32 2.90 -17.76
CA TRP A 224 -7.81 4.26 -17.70
C TRP A 224 -8.11 4.75 -19.10
N LEU A 225 -9.14 5.55 -19.29
CA LEU A 225 -9.42 6.21 -20.56
C LEU A 225 -9.76 7.68 -20.34
N VAL A 226 -9.58 8.48 -21.39
CA VAL A 226 -10.02 9.87 -21.42
C VAL A 226 -11.50 9.88 -21.80
N TYR A 227 -12.33 10.47 -20.94
CA TYR A 227 -13.75 10.59 -21.22
C TYR A 227 -14.01 11.71 -22.23
N ASN A 228 -14.83 11.41 -23.24
CA ASN A 228 -15.15 12.30 -24.35
C ASN A 228 -16.67 12.48 -24.53
N ASP A 229 -17.42 12.43 -23.42
CA ASP A 229 -18.89 12.49 -23.40
C ASP A 229 -19.61 11.31 -24.10
N ASP A 230 -18.89 10.26 -24.51
CA ASP A 230 -19.50 9.01 -24.99
C ASP A 230 -19.72 8.02 -23.82
N PRO A 231 -20.99 7.76 -23.42
CA PRO A 231 -21.28 6.84 -22.33
C PRO A 231 -20.93 5.38 -22.66
N ARG A 232 -20.58 5.04 -23.91
CA ARG A 232 -20.19 3.67 -24.31
C ARG A 232 -18.77 3.30 -23.90
N LEU A 233 -17.93 4.27 -23.54
CA LEU A 233 -16.55 4.04 -23.07
C LEU A 233 -15.70 3.24 -24.07
N LEU A 234 -15.81 3.56 -25.37
CA LEU A 234 -15.10 2.87 -26.45
C LEU A 234 -13.70 3.45 -26.75
N GLU A 235 -13.29 4.46 -25.99
CA GLU A 235 -11.99 5.11 -26.16
C GLU A 235 -10.83 4.16 -25.84
N PRO A 236 -9.65 4.37 -26.48
CA PRO A 236 -8.45 3.61 -26.17
C PRO A 236 -8.10 3.70 -24.67
N THR A 237 -7.80 2.54 -24.08
CA THR A 237 -7.41 2.46 -22.68
C THR A 237 -5.90 2.51 -22.53
N TYR A 238 -5.44 3.34 -21.60
CA TYR A 238 -4.12 3.28 -21.00
C TYR A 238 -4.11 2.19 -19.92
N PRO A 239 -3.11 1.30 -19.86
CA PRO A 239 -3.08 0.22 -18.87
C PRO A 239 -3.06 0.77 -17.42
N ASP A 240 -2.35 1.87 -17.20
CA ASP A 240 -2.19 2.56 -15.93
C ASP A 240 -2.12 4.09 -16.12
N ILE A 241 -2.12 4.86 -15.02
CA ILE A 241 -2.18 6.33 -15.11
C ILE A 241 -0.83 6.93 -15.49
N GLU A 242 0.25 6.21 -15.23
CA GLU A 242 1.63 6.57 -15.57
C GLU A 242 1.80 6.57 -17.07
N THR A 243 1.29 5.55 -17.76
CA THR A 243 1.30 5.46 -19.22
C THR A 243 0.55 6.64 -19.83
N PHE A 244 -0.56 7.06 -19.21
CA PHE A 244 -1.27 8.27 -19.63
C PHE A 244 -0.43 9.54 -19.39
N LEU A 245 0.16 9.71 -18.20
CA LEU A 245 1.00 10.86 -17.87
C LEU A 245 2.25 10.94 -18.76
N ASP A 246 2.88 9.81 -19.08
CA ASP A 246 4.02 9.71 -19.97
C ASP A 246 3.66 10.10 -21.40
N ASN A 247 2.46 9.73 -21.87
CA ASN A 247 1.94 10.20 -23.16
C ASN A 247 1.75 11.73 -23.16
N MET A 248 1.40 12.28 -22.00
CA MET A 248 1.17 13.71 -21.79
C MET A 248 2.41 14.49 -21.31
N LYS A 249 3.60 13.87 -21.22
CA LYS A 249 4.83 14.51 -20.70
C LYS A 249 5.29 15.76 -21.45
N GLY A 250 4.80 15.94 -22.68
CA GLY A 250 5.00 17.16 -23.46
C GLY A 250 4.34 18.38 -22.80
N VAL A 251 3.21 18.16 -22.13
CA VAL A 251 2.35 19.18 -21.51
C VAL A 251 2.44 19.15 -19.98
N LEU A 252 2.31 17.96 -19.37
CA LEU A 252 2.37 17.77 -17.92
C LEU A 252 3.82 17.65 -17.48
N LYS A 253 4.27 18.57 -16.64
CA LYS A 253 5.69 18.68 -16.22
C LYS A 253 5.89 18.40 -14.74
N LYS A 254 5.00 18.94 -13.89
CA LYS A 254 5.20 18.92 -12.45
C LYS A 254 3.90 18.64 -11.70
N PRO A 255 3.85 17.60 -10.86
CA PRO A 255 2.72 17.40 -9.96
C PRO A 255 2.70 18.50 -8.89
N LEU A 256 1.50 19.01 -8.58
CA LEU A 256 1.24 19.77 -7.37
C LEU A 256 0.93 18.77 -6.26
N LEU A 257 1.86 18.65 -5.30
CA LEU A 257 1.74 17.72 -4.18
C LEU A 257 0.91 18.34 -3.06
N VAL A 258 0.09 17.52 -2.40
CA VAL A 258 -0.59 17.89 -1.15
C VAL A 258 0.47 18.09 -0.07
N LYS A 259 0.46 19.26 0.59
CA LYS A 259 1.34 19.56 1.72
C LYS A 259 0.80 19.00 3.02
#